data_AF-A0A9N9B6U6-F1
#
_entry.id   AF-A0A9N9B6U6-F1
#
_cell.length_a   1.000
_cell.length_b   1.000
_cell.length_c   1.000
_cell.angle_alpha   90.00
_cell.angle_beta   90.00
_cell.angle_gamma   90.00
#
_symmetry.space_group_name_H-M   'P 1'
#
loop_
_entity.id
_entity.type
_entity.pdbx_description
1 polymer ?
#
loop_
_entity_poly.entity_id
_entity_poly.type
_entity_poly.pdbx_seq_one_letter_code
_entity_poly.pdbx_strand_id
1 'polypeptide(L)'
;SKYDAQSYDAGFLFSLLKRFVTPYVSGLPLKILVLLLEYVPGLSSYFFGISVLRNRSFKEDMTIMPLPLPKEVFGIEEPMKIDGLEIFDQNNKYLENQLFLCTRDFTKAYLAKRVTPIQVCEKLIDKINLSCSKACNPPLYGMYQWHQDDIMAQAKASTTRYSQNRSLGPLDGVPVAIKDELDVSGYETHVGTSFLNRGNHASRDAFLVKKLRDQGAIIIGKTNMHEIGFGNTTNNPNTHTTRNPYNPDHYCGGSSGGSACVVSSGLCPIAIGCDGDGSIRIPSSFCGIYGLKPTCGRVSSTGELNPSVTYNGVMYTQLANFIGIPAITVPAGYNDKNLPIGLQFMAKWYDEATLLRVAKVSEEILGSKKRKPSEKYWFGDLL
;
A
#
# COMPACT_ATOMS: atom_id res chain seq x y z
N SER A 1 23.31 7.44 -30.56
CA SER A 1 24.15 6.22 -30.66
C SER A 1 23.22 5.03 -30.78
N LYS A 2 23.53 4.09 -31.70
CA LYS A 2 22.78 2.86 -31.93
C LYS A 2 22.91 1.97 -30.69
N TYR A 3 21.84 1.82 -29.91
CA TYR A 3 21.72 0.66 -29.03
C TYR A 3 21.33 -0.52 -29.92
N ASP A 4 22.27 -1.44 -30.16
CA ASP A 4 21.94 -2.75 -30.70
C ASP A 4 20.94 -3.40 -29.73
N ALA A 5 19.68 -3.49 -30.15
CA ALA A 5 18.69 -4.30 -29.45
C ALA A 5 19.09 -5.76 -29.66
N GLN A 6 19.97 -6.28 -28.81
CA GLN A 6 20.12 -7.72 -28.69
C GLN A 6 18.74 -8.27 -28.33
N SER A 7 18.19 -9.10 -29.22
CA SER A 7 16.99 -9.87 -28.95
C SER A 7 17.29 -10.83 -27.80
N TYR A 8 16.98 -10.42 -26.57
CA TYR A 8 17.00 -11.35 -25.44
C TYR A 8 15.90 -12.39 -25.68
N ASP A 9 16.30 -13.66 -25.76
CA ASP A 9 15.36 -14.77 -25.90
C ASP A 9 14.47 -14.84 -24.65
N ALA A 10 13.24 -14.33 -24.78
CA ALA A 10 12.23 -14.41 -23.72
C ALA A 10 12.01 -15.86 -23.27
N GLY A 11 12.21 -16.85 -24.15
CA GLY A 11 12.13 -18.28 -23.86
C GLY A 11 13.08 -18.74 -22.76
N PHE A 12 14.28 -18.14 -22.65
CA PHE A 12 15.22 -18.43 -21.58
C PHE A 12 14.70 -17.94 -20.22
N LEU A 13 14.16 -16.72 -20.14
CA LEU A 13 13.59 -16.16 -18.91
C LEU A 13 12.41 -17.03 -18.42
N PHE A 14 11.54 -17.45 -19.35
CA PHE A 14 10.45 -18.39 -19.07
C PHE A 14 10.95 -19.77 -18.63
N SER A 15 12.08 -20.25 -19.16
CA SER A 15 12.68 -21.53 -18.75
C SER A 15 13.23 -21.52 -17.32
N LEU A 16 13.75 -20.37 -16.86
CA LEU A 16 14.25 -20.19 -15.50
C LEU A 16 13.10 -20.17 -14.49
N LEU A 17 12.01 -19.48 -14.82
CA LEU A 17 10.81 -19.38 -13.98
C LEU A 17 10.09 -20.73 -13.83
N LYS A 18 10.11 -21.59 -14.85
CA LYS A 18 9.54 -22.95 -14.81
C LYS A 18 10.27 -23.93 -13.87
N ARG A 19 11.42 -23.55 -13.29
CA ARG A 19 12.25 -24.45 -12.45
C ARG A 19 12.12 -24.25 -10.94
N PHE A 20 11.37 -23.26 -10.45
CA PHE A 20 11.15 -23.09 -9.02
C PHE A 20 10.04 -24.01 -8.51
N VAL A 21 10.41 -25.24 -8.15
CA VAL A 21 9.53 -26.16 -7.42
C VAL A 21 9.94 -26.13 -5.94
N THR A 22 9.17 -25.40 -5.14
CA THR A 22 9.33 -25.38 -3.68
C THR A 22 8.14 -26.07 -3.02
N PRO A 23 8.37 -26.95 -2.02
CA PRO A 23 7.27 -27.62 -1.33
C PRO A 23 6.43 -26.62 -0.53
N TYR A 24 5.11 -26.83 -0.47
CA TYR A 24 4.27 -26.17 0.53
C TYR A 24 4.47 -26.85 1.88
N VAL A 25 4.92 -26.09 2.87
CA VAL A 25 5.16 -26.56 4.24
C VAL A 25 4.57 -25.57 5.24
N SER A 26 3.87 -26.08 6.26
CA SER A 26 3.23 -25.27 7.30
C SER A 26 3.30 -25.98 8.66
N GLY A 27 3.19 -25.22 9.75
CA GLY A 27 3.17 -25.79 11.11
C GLY A 27 4.51 -26.39 11.54
N LEU A 28 4.49 -27.54 12.20
CA LEU A 28 5.70 -28.21 12.71
C LEU A 28 6.71 -28.58 11.60
N PRO A 29 6.30 -29.15 10.44
CA PRO A 29 7.22 -29.38 9.32
C PRO A 29 7.96 -28.13 8.86
N LEU A 30 7.30 -26.97 8.81
CA LEU A 30 7.95 -25.71 8.45
C LEU A 30 9.02 -25.32 9.49
N LYS A 31 8.73 -25.44 10.78
CA LYS A 31 9.72 -25.17 11.84
C LYS A 31 10.96 -26.05 11.72
N ILE A 32 10.76 -27.34 11.45
CA ILE A 32 11.87 -28.28 11.24
C ILE A 32 12.68 -27.89 10.00
N LEU A 33 12.02 -27.58 8.89
CA LEU A 33 12.73 -27.16 7.67
C LEU A 33 13.57 -25.89 7.90
N VAL A 34 13.03 -24.89 8.60
CA VAL A 34 13.76 -23.65 8.92
C VAL A 34 15.00 -23.96 9.76
N LEU A 35 14.88 -24.78 10.82
CA LEU A 35 16.03 -25.20 11.64
C LEU A 35 17.08 -25.94 10.80
N LEU A 36 16.66 -26.81 9.90
CA LEU A 36 17.59 -27.51 9.01
C LEU A 36 18.31 -26.53 8.07
N LEU A 37 17.60 -25.57 7.49
CA LEU A 37 18.18 -24.57 6.60
C LEU A 37 19.19 -23.66 7.31
N GLU A 38 18.98 -23.37 8.59
CA GLU A 38 19.84 -22.51 9.42
C GLU A 38 21.08 -23.26 9.92
N TYR A 39 20.91 -24.49 10.41
CA TYR A 39 21.98 -25.20 11.12
C TYR A 39 22.68 -26.30 10.31
N VAL A 40 22.18 -26.66 9.12
CA VAL A 40 22.86 -27.64 8.24
C VAL A 40 23.63 -26.89 7.15
N PRO A 41 24.98 -26.87 7.20
CA PRO A 41 25.79 -26.17 6.22
C PRO A 41 25.50 -26.63 4.79
N GLY A 42 25.37 -25.67 3.87
CA GLY A 42 25.14 -25.93 2.45
C GLY A 42 23.71 -26.28 2.06
N LEU A 43 22.81 -26.58 3.00
CA LEU A 43 21.42 -26.95 2.69
C LEU A 43 20.63 -25.81 2.04
N SER A 44 20.78 -24.59 2.56
CA SER A 44 20.17 -23.39 1.95
C SER A 44 20.69 -23.15 0.52
N SER A 45 22.00 -23.33 0.29
CA SER A 45 22.59 -23.20 -1.05
C SER A 45 22.15 -24.33 -2.01
N TYR A 46 21.84 -25.52 -1.49
CA TYR A 46 21.32 -26.61 -2.31
C TYR A 46 19.90 -26.34 -2.81
N PHE A 47 19.01 -25.85 -1.93
CA PHE A 47 17.62 -25.55 -2.29
C PHE A 47 17.44 -24.22 -3.03
N PHE A 48 18.18 -23.18 -2.64
CA PHE A 48 17.96 -21.80 -3.10
C PHE A 48 19.18 -21.20 -3.82
N GLY A 49 20.30 -21.93 -3.91
CA GLY A 49 21.49 -21.41 -4.56
C GLY A 49 21.31 -21.27 -6.06
N ILE A 50 21.48 -20.05 -6.57
CA ILE A 50 21.46 -19.77 -8.00
C ILE A 50 22.87 -19.99 -8.57
N SER A 51 23.37 -21.23 -8.48
CA SER A 51 24.72 -21.60 -8.93
C SER A 51 24.97 -21.29 -10.41
N VAL A 52 23.91 -21.22 -11.21
CA VAL A 52 23.93 -20.78 -12.61
C VAL A 52 24.55 -19.38 -12.78
N LEU A 53 24.36 -18.47 -11.82
CA LEU A 53 24.96 -17.13 -11.88
C LEU A 53 26.48 -17.15 -11.66
N ARG A 54 27.03 -18.16 -10.95
CA ARG A 54 28.47 -18.27 -10.68
C ARG A 54 29.29 -18.66 -11.91
N ASN A 55 28.66 -19.32 -12.88
CA ASN A 55 29.31 -19.81 -14.09
C ASN A 55 28.99 -18.93 -15.32
N ARG A 56 28.47 -17.72 -15.10
CA ARG A 56 28.11 -16.76 -16.15
C ARG A 56 29.02 -15.55 -16.08
N SER A 57 29.58 -15.17 -17.22
CA SER A 57 30.17 -13.86 -17.42
C SER A 57 29.07 -12.92 -17.89
N PHE A 58 28.88 -11.82 -17.17
CA PHE A 58 28.07 -10.68 -17.59
C PHE A 58 29.00 -9.65 -18.20
N LYS A 59 28.63 -9.11 -19.37
CA LYS A 59 29.42 -8.06 -20.05
C LYS A 59 29.03 -6.68 -19.55
N GLU A 60 27.83 -6.57 -19.02
CA GLU A 60 27.21 -5.37 -18.48
C GLU A 60 27.82 -5.01 -17.13
N ASP A 61 28.06 -3.72 -16.91
CA ASP A 61 28.48 -3.21 -15.61
C ASP A 61 27.36 -3.36 -14.57
N MET A 62 27.74 -3.67 -13.33
CA MET A 62 26.80 -3.75 -12.23
C MET A 62 26.17 -2.37 -11.97
N THR A 63 24.84 -2.36 -11.89
CA THR A 63 24.06 -1.18 -11.53
C THR A 63 23.44 -1.43 -10.14
N ILE A 64 23.80 -0.61 -9.14
CA ILE A 64 23.40 -0.81 -7.73
C ILE A 64 22.04 -0.13 -7.41
N MET A 65 21.65 0.85 -8.22
CA MET A 65 20.35 1.53 -8.17
C MET A 65 19.84 1.69 -9.59
N PRO A 66 18.52 1.61 -9.85
CA PRO A 66 17.98 1.94 -11.17
C PRO A 66 18.56 3.30 -11.58
N LEU A 67 19.40 3.33 -12.62
CA LEU A 67 20.06 4.57 -13.03
C LEU A 67 18.97 5.57 -13.37
N PRO A 68 18.77 6.63 -12.57
CA PRO A 68 17.76 7.61 -12.88
C PRO A 68 18.28 8.31 -14.13
N LEU A 69 17.70 8.00 -15.29
CA LEU A 69 17.95 8.81 -16.47
C LEU A 69 17.53 10.24 -16.09
N PRO A 70 18.41 11.24 -16.32
CA PRO A 70 18.09 12.63 -16.02
C PRO A 70 16.72 12.99 -16.60
N LYS A 71 15.93 13.79 -15.89
CA LYS A 71 14.57 14.18 -16.29
C LYS A 71 14.56 14.78 -17.72
N GLU A 72 15.65 15.42 -18.09
CA GLU A 72 15.94 16.00 -19.40
C GLU A 72 15.95 14.95 -20.52
N VAL A 73 16.33 13.70 -20.23
CA VAL A 73 16.25 12.58 -21.18
C VAL A 73 14.80 12.28 -21.56
N PHE A 74 13.86 12.54 -20.64
CA PHE A 74 12.43 12.42 -20.89
C PHE A 74 11.79 13.73 -21.38
N GLY A 75 12.59 14.77 -21.65
CA GLY A 75 12.11 16.08 -22.09
C GLY A 75 11.36 16.86 -21.00
N ILE A 76 11.67 16.60 -19.72
CA ILE A 76 11.00 17.23 -18.58
C ILE A 76 11.81 18.47 -18.14
N GLU A 77 11.22 19.65 -18.27
CA GLU A 77 11.71 20.90 -17.66
C GLU A 77 10.98 21.17 -16.32
N GLU A 78 11.68 21.70 -15.31
CA GLU A 78 11.06 22.10 -14.04
C GLU A 78 10.67 23.59 -14.03
N PRO A 79 9.51 23.96 -13.45
CA PRO A 79 8.47 23.09 -12.87
C PRO A 79 7.65 22.38 -13.95
N MET A 80 7.40 21.08 -13.74
CA MET A 80 6.55 20.30 -14.65
C MET A 80 5.11 20.82 -14.57
N LYS A 81 4.60 21.39 -15.67
CA LYS A 81 3.17 21.55 -15.86
C LYS A 81 2.58 20.17 -16.17
N ILE A 82 1.70 19.67 -15.31
CA ILE A 82 1.08 18.35 -15.49
C ILE A 82 -0.21 18.52 -16.28
N ASP A 83 -0.12 18.46 -17.60
CA ASP A 83 -1.30 18.51 -18.47
C ASP A 83 -2.17 17.25 -18.31
N GLY A 84 -3.50 17.42 -18.36
CA GLY A 84 -4.49 16.34 -18.34
C GLY A 84 -4.91 15.88 -16.94
N LEU A 85 -4.54 16.58 -15.88
CA LEU A 85 -5.14 16.42 -14.54
C LEU A 85 -6.42 17.26 -14.38
N GLU A 86 -6.73 18.16 -15.31
CA GLU A 86 -7.96 18.96 -15.30
C GLU A 86 -9.22 18.07 -15.40
N ILE A 87 -9.07 16.81 -15.81
CA ILE A 87 -10.13 15.78 -15.74
C ILE A 87 -10.66 15.57 -14.31
N PHE A 88 -9.85 15.89 -13.29
CA PHE A 88 -10.25 15.85 -11.88
C PHE A 88 -10.99 17.12 -11.44
N ASP A 89 -10.80 18.25 -12.14
CA ASP A 89 -11.42 19.55 -11.83
C ASP A 89 -12.86 19.68 -12.36
N GLN A 90 -13.25 18.81 -13.30
CA GLN A 90 -14.59 18.84 -13.87
C GLN A 90 -15.68 18.46 -12.85
N ASN A 91 -16.83 19.13 -12.92
CA ASN A 91 -18.03 18.84 -12.14
C ASN A 91 -18.53 17.42 -12.46
N ASN A 92 -17.98 16.45 -11.72
CA ASN A 92 -18.26 15.04 -11.85
C ASN A 92 -19.67 14.72 -11.34
N LYS A 93 -20.69 14.99 -12.16
CA LYS A 93 -22.09 14.54 -11.95
C LYS A 93 -22.20 13.03 -11.71
N TYR A 94 -21.22 12.25 -12.17
CA TYR A 94 -21.14 10.79 -12.03
C TYR A 94 -20.78 10.27 -10.63
N LEU A 95 -20.50 11.15 -9.66
CA LEU A 95 -20.08 10.78 -8.31
C LEU A 95 -21.17 11.00 -7.24
N GLU A 96 -22.40 11.30 -7.65
CA GLU A 96 -23.54 11.27 -6.74
C GLU A 96 -23.91 9.79 -6.48
N ASN A 97 -23.95 9.38 -5.20
CA ASN A 97 -24.12 8.00 -4.72
C ASN A 97 -22.93 7.04 -4.94
N GLN A 98 -21.70 7.48 -4.62
CA GLN A 98 -20.57 6.56 -4.53
C GLN A 98 -20.69 5.63 -3.32
N LEU A 99 -20.37 4.35 -3.53
CA LEU A 99 -20.41 3.31 -2.51
C LEU A 99 -19.30 3.46 -1.45
N PHE A 100 -18.15 4.02 -1.83
CA PHE A 100 -17.01 4.28 -0.95
C PHE A 100 -16.87 5.78 -0.76
N LEU A 101 -16.72 6.24 0.48
CA LEU A 101 -16.45 7.63 0.78
C LEU A 101 -15.08 8.04 0.24
N CYS A 102 -15.02 9.17 -0.46
CA CYS A 102 -13.77 9.80 -0.87
C CYS A 102 -13.44 11.01 0.01
N THR A 103 -12.22 11.56 -0.10
CA THR A 103 -11.77 12.73 0.66
C THR A 103 -12.76 13.90 0.57
N ARG A 104 -13.28 14.15 -0.63
CA ARG A 104 -14.23 15.23 -0.92
C ARG A 104 -15.56 15.07 -0.18
N ASP A 105 -16.01 13.85 0.09
CA ASP A 105 -17.28 13.63 0.80
C ASP A 105 -17.18 14.10 2.25
N PHE A 106 -16.04 13.81 2.90
CA PHE A 106 -15.73 14.34 4.23
C PHE A 106 -15.65 15.87 4.20
N THR A 107 -14.85 16.45 3.30
CA THR A 107 -14.73 17.92 3.18
C THR A 107 -16.09 18.58 2.98
N LYS A 108 -16.92 18.05 2.06
CA LYS A 108 -18.28 18.57 1.81
C LYS A 108 -19.17 18.46 3.04
N ALA A 109 -19.12 17.35 3.77
CA ALA A 109 -19.94 17.15 4.97
C ALA A 109 -19.55 18.11 6.10
N TYR A 110 -18.24 18.36 6.28
CA TYR A 110 -17.72 19.28 7.27
C TYR A 110 -18.00 20.75 6.93
N LEU A 111 -17.80 21.16 5.67
CA LEU A 111 -18.13 22.51 5.21
C LEU A 111 -19.63 22.80 5.29
N ALA A 112 -20.47 21.81 4.98
CA ALA A 112 -21.92 21.90 5.11
C ALA A 112 -22.40 21.77 6.58
N LYS A 113 -21.49 21.57 7.54
CA LYS A 113 -21.78 21.37 8.97
C LYS A 113 -22.79 20.24 9.24
N ARG A 114 -22.85 19.23 8.36
CA ARG A 114 -23.70 18.04 8.57
C ARG A 114 -23.16 17.14 9.68
N VAL A 115 -21.84 17.08 9.78
CA VAL A 115 -21.09 16.32 10.77
C VAL A 115 -19.75 17.03 11.02
N THR A 116 -19.10 16.72 12.14
CA THR A 116 -17.77 17.24 12.49
C THR A 116 -16.72 16.13 12.43
N PRO A 117 -15.42 16.47 12.25
CA PRO A 117 -14.34 15.50 12.38
C PRO A 117 -14.35 14.73 13.71
N ILE A 118 -14.74 15.36 14.83
CA ILE A 118 -14.94 14.69 16.13
C ILE A 118 -15.95 13.54 16.01
N GLN A 119 -17.16 13.82 15.50
CA GLN A 119 -18.23 12.81 15.39
C GLN A 119 -17.85 11.67 14.43
N VAL A 120 -17.12 11.98 13.35
CA VAL A 120 -16.59 10.96 12.44
C VAL A 120 -15.58 10.07 13.15
N CYS A 121 -14.65 10.67 13.90
CA CYS A 121 -13.60 9.92 14.60
C CYS A 121 -14.13 9.08 15.76
N GLU A 122 -15.16 9.54 16.48
CA GLU A 122 -15.85 8.74 17.51
C GLU A 122 -16.39 7.44 16.91
N LYS A 123 -17.17 7.56 15.83
CA LYS A 123 -17.67 6.38 15.08
C LYS A 123 -16.53 5.51 14.56
N LEU A 124 -15.48 6.13 14.02
CA LEU A 124 -14.35 5.41 13.43
C LEU A 124 -13.62 4.55 14.46
N ILE A 125 -13.38 5.07 15.66
CA ILE A 125 -12.70 4.34 16.74
C ILE A 125 -13.49 3.07 17.09
N ASP A 126 -14.81 3.16 17.23
CA ASP A 126 -15.66 2.00 17.49
C ASP A 126 -15.55 0.96 16.36
N LYS A 127 -15.50 1.42 15.11
CA LYS A 127 -15.38 0.56 13.93
C LYS A 127 -13.99 -0.11 13.84
N ILE A 128 -12.91 0.61 14.17
CA ILE A 128 -11.56 0.04 14.28
C ILE A 128 -11.55 -1.06 15.35
N ASN A 129 -12.03 -0.75 16.55
CA ASN A 129 -12.12 -1.69 17.67
C ASN A 129 -12.91 -2.94 17.29
N LEU A 130 -14.07 -2.77 16.65
CA LEU A 130 -14.89 -3.87 16.16
C LEU A 130 -14.11 -4.75 15.17
N SER A 131 -13.49 -4.14 14.15
CA SER A 131 -12.77 -4.85 13.08
C SER A 131 -11.59 -5.70 13.56
N CYS A 132 -10.99 -5.34 14.70
CA CYS A 132 -9.87 -6.03 15.33
C CYS A 132 -10.28 -6.93 16.51
N SER A 133 -11.57 -7.01 16.83
CA SER A 133 -12.09 -7.81 17.95
C SER A 133 -12.78 -9.08 17.48
N LYS A 134 -12.92 -10.08 18.38
CA LYS A 134 -13.68 -11.31 18.13
C LYS A 134 -15.15 -11.09 17.80
N ALA A 135 -15.71 -9.91 18.08
CA ALA A 135 -17.08 -9.57 17.70
C ALA A 135 -17.22 -9.46 16.17
N CYS A 136 -16.17 -9.02 15.48
CA CYS A 136 -16.00 -9.27 14.05
C CYS A 136 -15.49 -10.71 13.91
N ASN A 137 -16.31 -11.64 13.41
CA ASN A 137 -16.00 -13.07 13.44
C ASN A 137 -15.85 -13.70 12.03
N PRO A 138 -14.64 -13.99 11.52
CA PRO A 138 -13.36 -13.72 12.17
C PRO A 138 -12.94 -12.24 12.08
N PRO A 139 -12.02 -11.78 12.95
CA PRO A 139 -11.55 -10.40 12.92
C PRO A 139 -10.70 -10.13 11.67
N LEU A 140 -10.74 -8.90 11.15
CA LEU A 140 -9.97 -8.55 9.95
C LEU A 140 -8.49 -8.28 10.24
N TYR A 141 -8.18 -7.71 11.42
CA TYR A 141 -6.82 -7.33 11.81
C TYR A 141 -6.09 -6.46 10.76
N GLY A 142 -6.80 -5.46 10.24
CA GLY A 142 -6.23 -4.47 9.31
C GLY A 142 -5.36 -3.42 10.01
N MET A 143 -5.81 -2.95 11.18
CA MET A 143 -5.04 -2.07 12.06
C MET A 143 -4.15 -2.88 13.01
N TYR A 144 -3.00 -2.31 13.38
CA TYR A 144 -2.04 -2.89 14.31
C TYR A 144 -1.87 -2.03 15.58
N GLN A 145 -1.71 -0.72 15.43
CA GLN A 145 -1.64 0.23 16.55
C GLN A 145 -2.58 1.41 16.27
N TRP A 146 -3.32 1.86 17.28
CA TRP A 146 -4.13 3.08 17.23
C TRP A 146 -4.31 3.63 18.64
N HIS A 147 -4.16 4.94 18.80
CA HIS A 147 -4.33 5.61 20.09
C HIS A 147 -5.55 6.53 20.04
N GLN A 148 -6.60 6.19 20.79
CA GLN A 148 -7.87 6.94 20.80
C GLN A 148 -7.66 8.41 21.14
N ASP A 149 -6.83 8.73 22.14
CA ASP A 149 -6.59 10.10 22.56
C ASP A 149 -5.89 10.93 21.47
N ASP A 150 -4.96 10.33 20.72
CA ASP A 150 -4.27 10.98 19.60
C ASP A 150 -5.24 11.25 18.43
N ILE A 151 -6.05 10.25 18.05
CA ILE A 151 -7.07 10.40 17.00
C ILE A 151 -8.05 11.53 17.38
N MET A 152 -8.52 11.54 18.62
CA MET A 152 -9.48 12.55 19.09
C MET A 152 -8.84 13.94 19.24
N ALA A 153 -7.56 14.04 19.61
CA ALA A 153 -6.85 15.31 19.64
C ALA A 153 -6.74 15.92 18.23
N GLN A 154 -6.38 15.12 17.23
CA GLN A 154 -6.33 15.53 15.83
C GLN A 154 -7.72 15.95 15.31
N ALA A 155 -8.77 15.17 15.64
CA ALA A 155 -10.15 15.46 15.27
C ALA A 155 -10.67 16.77 15.90
N LYS A 156 -10.33 17.03 17.17
CA LYS A 156 -10.65 18.29 17.85
C LYS A 156 -9.99 19.47 17.15
N ALA A 157 -8.69 19.37 16.85
CA ALA A 157 -7.97 20.42 16.13
C ALA A 157 -8.58 20.71 14.76
N SER A 158 -8.93 19.68 13.99
CA SER A 158 -9.63 19.82 12.70
C SER A 158 -11.01 20.45 12.86
N THR A 159 -11.80 20.00 13.85
CA THR A 159 -13.13 20.56 14.14
C THR A 159 -13.06 22.05 14.48
N THR A 160 -12.08 22.48 15.27
CA THR A 160 -11.83 23.90 15.55
C THR A 160 -11.49 24.68 14.28
N ARG A 161 -10.68 24.12 13.38
CA ARG A 161 -10.38 24.77 12.10
C ARG A 161 -11.63 24.94 11.25
N TYR A 162 -12.47 23.92 11.15
CA TYR A 162 -13.75 24.01 10.43
C TYR A 162 -14.72 25.02 11.06
N SER A 163 -14.82 25.08 12.40
CA SER A 163 -15.71 26.05 13.05
C SER A 163 -15.26 27.51 12.84
N GLN A 164 -13.97 27.72 12.59
CA GLN A 164 -13.37 29.02 12.30
C GLN A 164 -13.25 29.34 10.80
N ASN A 165 -13.74 28.47 9.90
CA ASN A 165 -13.55 28.57 8.45
C ASN A 165 -12.07 28.64 8.01
N ARG A 166 -11.19 27.90 8.71
CA ARG A 166 -9.74 27.82 8.48
C ARG A 166 -9.26 26.41 8.15
N SER A 167 -10.03 25.68 7.34
CA SER A 167 -9.63 24.35 6.85
C SER A 167 -8.28 24.43 6.14
N LEU A 168 -7.41 23.44 6.38
CA LEU A 168 -6.07 23.37 5.76
C LEU A 168 -6.09 22.85 4.32
N GLY A 169 -7.23 22.38 3.82
CA GLY A 169 -7.38 21.91 2.45
C GLY A 169 -8.22 20.63 2.35
N PRO A 170 -8.13 19.91 1.20
CA PRO A 170 -9.01 18.77 0.90
C PRO A 170 -8.76 17.54 1.78
N LEU A 171 -7.67 17.49 2.55
CA LEU A 171 -7.37 16.41 3.49
C LEU A 171 -7.70 16.77 4.94
N ASP A 172 -8.11 18.01 5.24
CA ASP A 172 -8.35 18.42 6.63
C ASP A 172 -9.53 17.63 7.23
N GLY A 173 -9.26 16.88 8.29
CA GLY A 173 -10.24 16.05 8.98
C GLY A 173 -10.50 14.68 8.30
N VAL A 174 -9.73 14.32 7.27
CA VAL A 174 -9.86 13.04 6.57
C VAL A 174 -9.05 11.96 7.29
N PRO A 175 -9.65 10.79 7.62
CA PRO A 175 -8.93 9.64 8.16
C PRO A 175 -7.88 9.08 7.18
N VAL A 176 -6.64 8.85 7.65
CA VAL A 176 -5.57 8.23 6.87
C VAL A 176 -4.80 7.23 7.73
N ALA A 177 -4.60 6.01 7.21
CA ALA A 177 -3.86 4.96 7.90
C ALA A 177 -2.43 4.80 7.35
N ILE A 178 -1.46 4.44 8.18
CA ILE A 178 -0.04 4.37 7.79
C ILE A 178 0.48 2.95 7.99
N LYS A 179 1.20 2.36 7.04
CA LYS A 179 1.87 1.05 7.24
C LYS A 179 2.87 1.11 8.39
N ASP A 180 3.00 0.02 9.15
CA ASP A 180 3.96 -0.08 10.27
C ASP A 180 5.46 -0.08 9.90
N GLU A 181 5.78 0.28 8.66
CA GLU A 181 7.13 0.47 8.13
C GLU A 181 7.57 1.94 8.16
N LEU A 182 6.63 2.87 8.36
CA LEU A 182 6.91 4.31 8.45
C LEU A 182 6.76 4.82 9.89
N ASP A 183 7.64 5.76 10.26
CA ASP A 183 7.56 6.49 11.50
C ASP A 183 6.32 7.40 11.54
N VAL A 184 5.59 7.30 12.64
CA VAL A 184 4.52 8.22 13.03
C VAL A 184 4.86 8.69 14.43
N SER A 185 4.99 10.01 14.63
CA SER A 185 5.36 10.59 15.91
C SER A 185 4.43 10.10 17.02
N GLY A 186 4.99 9.57 18.11
CA GLY A 186 4.23 9.04 19.23
C GLY A 186 3.71 7.60 19.05
N TYR A 187 4.12 6.89 18.00
CA TYR A 187 3.88 5.46 17.81
C TYR A 187 5.20 4.70 17.75
N GLU A 188 5.16 3.40 18.02
CA GLU A 188 6.29 2.50 17.75
C GLU A 188 6.24 2.06 16.27
N THR A 189 7.42 1.83 15.67
CA THR A 189 7.54 1.33 14.30
C THR A 189 8.20 -0.04 14.34
N HIS A 190 7.40 -1.10 14.25
CA HIS A 190 7.91 -2.47 14.43
C HIS A 190 8.22 -3.17 13.11
N VAL A 191 7.80 -2.62 11.97
CA VAL A 191 7.93 -3.26 10.64
C VAL A 191 7.30 -4.67 10.65
N GLY A 192 6.21 -4.83 11.41
CA GLY A 192 5.53 -6.11 11.59
C GLY A 192 6.27 -7.14 12.46
N THR A 193 7.38 -6.78 13.11
CA THR A 193 8.09 -7.64 14.07
C THR A 193 7.53 -7.49 15.50
N SER A 194 7.95 -8.35 16.43
CA SER A 194 7.63 -8.21 17.86
C SER A 194 8.70 -7.51 18.69
N PHE A 195 9.83 -7.13 18.08
CA PHE A 195 11.03 -6.69 18.80
C PHE A 195 11.60 -5.34 18.34
N LEU A 196 11.50 -4.99 17.06
CA LEU A 196 12.04 -3.72 16.57
C LEU A 196 11.33 -2.55 17.25
N ASN A 197 12.10 -1.59 17.75
CA ASN A 197 11.63 -0.39 18.43
C ASN A 197 10.64 -0.60 19.59
N ARG A 198 10.60 -1.80 20.18
CA ARG A 198 9.73 -2.07 21.32
C ARG A 198 10.06 -1.12 22.49
N GLY A 199 9.06 -0.36 22.94
CA GLY A 199 9.20 0.67 23.97
C GLY A 199 9.80 2.00 23.48
N ASN A 200 10.20 2.09 22.21
CA ASN A 200 10.85 3.26 21.61
C ASN A 200 9.91 3.91 20.59
N HIS A 201 9.21 4.95 21.02
CA HIS A 201 8.29 5.69 20.18
C HIS A 201 9.07 6.63 19.24
N ALA A 202 8.62 6.73 17.98
CA ALA A 202 9.20 7.66 17.03
C ALA A 202 9.03 9.10 17.51
N SER A 203 10.12 9.87 17.49
CA SER A 203 10.14 11.28 17.92
C SER A 203 9.70 12.26 16.83
N ARG A 204 9.55 11.78 15.59
CA ARG A 204 9.15 12.58 14.43
C ARG A 204 8.37 11.73 13.45
N ASP A 205 7.49 12.39 12.69
CA ASP A 205 6.82 11.79 11.55
C ASP A 205 7.82 11.51 10.41
N ALA A 206 7.61 10.41 9.69
CA ALA A 206 8.19 10.21 8.37
C ALA A 206 7.77 11.34 7.41
N PHE A 207 8.56 11.61 6.37
CA PHE A 207 8.33 12.75 5.48
C PHE A 207 6.92 12.78 4.89
N LEU A 208 6.42 11.63 4.42
CA LEU A 208 5.05 11.50 3.91
C LEU A 208 3.99 11.76 4.97
N VAL A 209 4.17 11.21 6.18
CA VAL A 209 3.23 11.38 7.30
C VAL A 209 3.16 12.85 7.69
N LYS A 210 4.31 13.53 7.76
CA LYS A 210 4.36 14.98 7.98
C LYS A 210 3.60 15.74 6.89
N LYS A 211 3.79 15.43 5.61
CA LYS A 211 3.09 16.10 4.51
C LYS A 211 1.57 15.94 4.59
N LEU A 212 1.09 14.76 5.01
CA LEU A 212 -0.34 14.51 5.24
C LEU A 212 -0.86 15.33 6.43
N ARG A 213 -0.13 15.33 7.54
CA ARG A 213 -0.49 16.09 8.75
C ARG A 213 -0.50 17.60 8.51
N ASP A 214 0.46 18.11 7.75
CA ASP A 214 0.53 19.52 7.33
C ASP A 214 -0.69 19.94 6.48
N GLN A 215 -1.42 18.99 5.88
CA GLN A 215 -2.68 19.20 5.16
C GLN A 215 -3.93 18.92 6.02
N GLY A 216 -3.75 18.68 7.31
CA GLY A 216 -4.82 18.45 8.28
C GLY A 216 -5.40 17.03 8.29
N ALA A 217 -4.78 16.06 7.61
CA ALA A 217 -5.20 14.66 7.67
C ALA A 217 -5.13 14.14 9.10
N ILE A 218 -6.10 13.29 9.47
CA ILE A 218 -6.14 12.61 10.76
C ILE A 218 -5.46 11.26 10.59
N ILE A 219 -4.28 11.10 11.18
CA ILE A 219 -3.55 9.83 11.17
C ILE A 219 -4.19 8.90 12.19
N ILE A 220 -4.83 7.83 11.70
CA ILE A 220 -5.66 6.93 12.53
C ILE A 220 -4.88 5.78 13.17
N GLY A 221 -3.58 5.70 12.88
CA GLY A 221 -2.67 4.71 13.46
C GLY A 221 -1.89 3.91 12.41
N LYS A 222 -1.28 2.82 12.88
CA LYS A 222 -0.43 1.92 12.11
C LYS A 222 -1.23 0.72 11.62
N THR A 223 -1.10 0.38 10.34
CA THR A 223 -1.72 -0.80 9.72
C THR A 223 -0.80 -2.00 9.80
N ASN A 224 -1.41 -3.18 9.91
CA ASN A 224 -0.69 -4.44 9.95
C ASN A 224 0.02 -4.74 8.61
N MET A 225 1.07 -5.54 8.65
CA MET A 225 1.87 -5.87 7.47
C MET A 225 2.50 -7.26 7.58
N HIS A 226 2.96 -7.79 6.44
CA HIS A 226 3.86 -8.93 6.46
C HIS A 226 5.17 -8.51 7.13
N GLU A 227 5.67 -9.33 8.04
CA GLU A 227 6.90 -9.04 8.80
C GLU A 227 8.05 -8.66 7.87
N ILE A 228 8.74 -7.55 8.17
CA ILE A 228 9.87 -6.96 7.44
C ILE A 228 9.64 -6.74 5.93
N GLY A 229 8.38 -6.75 5.50
CA GLY A 229 8.00 -6.64 4.10
C GLY A 229 8.23 -7.91 3.25
N PHE A 230 8.73 -9.00 3.84
CA PHE A 230 9.08 -10.24 3.13
C PHE A 230 7.90 -11.20 2.98
N GLY A 231 6.93 -10.80 2.17
CA GLY A 231 5.85 -11.71 1.78
C GLY A 231 4.67 -10.98 1.15
N ASN A 232 3.97 -11.68 0.27
CA ASN A 232 2.90 -11.13 -0.55
C ASN A 232 1.49 -11.53 -0.07
N THR A 233 1.35 -11.97 1.19
CA THR A 233 0.07 -12.43 1.77
C THR A 233 -0.38 -11.68 3.01
N THR A 234 0.54 -10.96 3.69
CA THR A 234 0.32 -10.43 5.05
C THR A 234 -0.08 -11.52 6.07
N ASN A 235 0.44 -12.73 5.92
CA ASN A 235 0.53 -13.69 7.01
C ASN A 235 1.60 -13.23 8.00
N ASN A 236 1.21 -12.87 9.22
CA ASN A 236 2.13 -12.46 10.26
C ASN A 236 1.84 -13.23 11.56
N PRO A 237 2.75 -14.11 12.01
CA PRO A 237 2.57 -14.88 13.24
C PRO A 237 2.85 -14.08 14.53
N ASN A 238 3.55 -12.94 14.43
CA ASN A 238 3.89 -12.09 15.57
C ASN A 238 2.78 -11.08 15.91
N THR A 239 2.11 -10.57 14.87
CA THR A 239 0.91 -9.74 15.03
C THR A 239 -0.33 -10.61 14.79
N HIS A 240 -0.91 -10.56 13.59
CA HIS A 240 -2.01 -11.40 13.12
C HIS A 240 -1.95 -11.48 11.58
N THR A 241 -2.59 -12.50 11.00
CA THR A 241 -2.87 -12.49 9.56
C THR A 241 -4.04 -11.56 9.26
N THR A 242 -3.81 -10.53 8.44
CA THR A 242 -4.90 -9.68 7.96
C THR A 242 -5.79 -10.45 6.97
N ARG A 243 -7.11 -10.37 7.17
CA ARG A 243 -8.10 -11.06 6.34
C ARG A 243 -8.75 -10.13 5.32
N ASN A 244 -9.04 -10.67 4.14
CA ASN A 244 -9.66 -9.93 3.06
C ASN A 244 -11.13 -9.60 3.39
N PRO A 245 -11.55 -8.32 3.36
CA PRO A 245 -12.93 -7.96 3.69
C PRO A 245 -13.99 -8.60 2.78
N TYR A 246 -13.65 -8.88 1.51
CA TYR A 246 -14.58 -9.54 0.57
C TYR A 246 -14.74 -11.03 0.85
N ASN A 247 -13.73 -11.67 1.45
CA ASN A 247 -13.81 -13.04 1.91
C ASN A 247 -12.76 -13.30 3.00
N PRO A 248 -13.16 -13.49 4.27
CA PRO A 248 -12.22 -13.60 5.38
C PRO A 248 -11.34 -14.86 5.36
N ASP A 249 -11.66 -15.85 4.53
CA ASP A 249 -10.84 -17.05 4.33
C ASP A 249 -9.72 -16.83 3.30
N HIS A 250 -9.59 -15.62 2.77
CA HIS A 250 -8.58 -15.23 1.80
C HIS A 250 -7.63 -14.16 2.35
N TYR A 251 -6.40 -14.17 1.84
CA TYR A 251 -5.42 -13.13 2.12
C TYR A 251 -5.79 -11.80 1.48
N CYS A 252 -5.37 -10.71 2.11
CA CYS A 252 -5.41 -9.38 1.53
C CYS A 252 -4.34 -9.14 0.46
N GLY A 253 -3.41 -10.08 0.27
CA GLY A 253 -2.14 -9.78 -0.39
C GLY A 253 -1.19 -9.07 0.58
N GLY A 254 0.02 -8.73 0.13
CA GLY A 254 1.03 -8.14 0.99
C GLY A 254 2.20 -7.53 0.22
N SER A 255 3.12 -6.84 0.90
CA SER A 255 3.19 -6.76 2.37
C SER A 255 2.25 -5.73 3.03
N SER A 256 1.66 -4.79 2.28
CA SER A 256 0.69 -3.79 2.79
C SER A 256 -0.75 -4.29 2.87
N GLY A 257 -0.97 -5.55 3.25
CA GLY A 257 -2.31 -6.14 3.36
C GLY A 257 -3.21 -5.43 4.37
N GLY A 258 -2.67 -4.96 5.50
CA GLY A 258 -3.42 -4.15 6.47
C GLY A 258 -3.91 -2.83 5.87
N SER A 259 -3.03 -2.11 5.16
CA SER A 259 -3.38 -0.86 4.47
C SER A 259 -4.50 -1.07 3.44
N ALA A 260 -4.44 -2.15 2.66
CA ALA A 260 -5.51 -2.45 1.70
C ALA A 260 -6.82 -2.88 2.38
N CYS A 261 -6.74 -3.63 3.49
CA CYS A 261 -7.89 -4.07 4.27
C CYS A 261 -8.67 -2.88 4.84
N VAL A 262 -7.99 -1.89 5.44
CA VAL A 262 -8.67 -0.73 6.05
C VAL A 262 -9.32 0.19 5.01
N VAL A 263 -8.73 0.32 3.81
CA VAL A 263 -9.35 1.07 2.71
C VAL A 263 -10.54 0.31 2.12
N SER A 264 -10.38 -0.98 1.81
CA SER A 264 -11.44 -1.78 1.18
C SER A 264 -12.63 -2.10 2.10
N SER A 265 -12.43 -2.06 3.41
CA SER A 265 -13.49 -2.17 4.41
C SER A 265 -14.15 -0.82 4.76
N GLY A 266 -13.64 0.29 4.22
CA GLY A 266 -14.23 1.63 4.39
C GLY A 266 -13.79 2.39 5.64
N LEU A 267 -12.86 1.87 6.46
CA LEU A 267 -12.35 2.58 7.65
C LEU A 267 -11.67 3.91 7.30
N CYS A 268 -11.04 4.02 6.13
CA CYS A 268 -10.48 5.27 5.64
C CYS A 268 -10.42 5.30 4.11
N PRO A 269 -10.47 6.49 3.47
CA PRO A 269 -10.34 6.61 2.01
C PRO A 269 -8.91 6.43 1.51
N ILE A 270 -7.90 6.63 2.37
CA ILE A 270 -6.48 6.64 1.98
C ILE A 270 -5.67 5.88 3.04
N ALA A 271 -4.77 5.02 2.57
CA ALA A 271 -3.71 4.46 3.40
C ALA A 271 -2.36 4.54 2.68
N ILE A 272 -1.29 4.72 3.45
CA ILE A 272 0.09 4.73 2.96
C ILE A 272 0.71 3.36 3.12
N GLY A 273 1.23 2.80 2.03
CA GLY A 273 2.01 1.56 2.01
C GLY A 273 3.42 1.77 1.44
N CYS A 274 4.19 0.69 1.38
CA CYS A 274 5.52 0.64 0.76
C CYS A 274 5.54 -0.48 -0.28
N ASP A 275 6.12 -0.24 -1.45
CA ASP A 275 6.14 -1.16 -2.59
C ASP A 275 7.56 -1.36 -3.11
N GLY A 276 8.22 -2.39 -2.57
CA GLY A 276 9.50 -2.89 -3.10
C GLY A 276 9.31 -3.96 -4.18
N ASP A 277 8.29 -4.81 -4.04
CA ASP A 277 8.03 -5.97 -4.92
C ASP A 277 6.56 -6.12 -5.35
N GLY A 278 5.81 -5.03 -5.39
CA GLY A 278 4.35 -5.07 -5.59
C GLY A 278 3.56 -4.97 -4.29
N SER A 279 4.21 -4.63 -3.18
CA SER A 279 3.59 -4.62 -1.85
C SER A 279 2.48 -3.59 -1.66
N ILE A 280 2.27 -2.64 -2.58
CA ILE A 280 1.03 -1.83 -2.70
C ILE A 280 0.12 -2.45 -3.77
N ARG A 281 0.66 -2.77 -4.94
CA ARG A 281 -0.12 -3.19 -6.12
C ARG A 281 -0.83 -4.53 -5.96
N ILE A 282 -0.17 -5.52 -5.35
CA ILE A 282 -0.70 -6.86 -5.06
C ILE A 282 -1.89 -6.76 -4.11
N PRO A 283 -1.76 -6.17 -2.90
CA PRO A 283 -2.90 -6.10 -2.00
C PRO A 283 -4.02 -5.18 -2.52
N SER A 284 -3.70 -4.14 -3.29
CA SER A 284 -4.73 -3.36 -3.99
C SER A 284 -5.56 -4.21 -4.95
N SER A 285 -4.93 -5.14 -5.69
CA SER A 285 -5.64 -6.06 -6.57
C SER A 285 -6.53 -7.02 -5.79
N PHE A 286 -6.01 -7.62 -4.72
CA PHE A 286 -6.74 -8.63 -3.93
C PHE A 286 -7.94 -8.01 -3.19
N CYS A 287 -7.81 -6.75 -2.78
CA CYS A 287 -8.84 -6.03 -2.03
C CYS A 287 -9.70 -5.12 -2.91
N GLY A 288 -9.53 -5.13 -4.23
CA GLY A 288 -10.40 -4.37 -5.15
C GLY A 288 -10.32 -2.85 -4.99
N ILE A 289 -9.14 -2.32 -4.71
CA ILE A 289 -8.90 -0.88 -4.54
C ILE A 289 -7.82 -0.39 -5.50
N TYR A 290 -7.69 0.93 -5.61
CA TYR A 290 -6.59 1.54 -6.35
C TYR A 290 -5.28 1.43 -5.56
N GLY A 291 -4.17 1.26 -6.27
CA GLY A 291 -2.84 1.20 -5.67
C GLY A 291 -1.79 1.79 -6.57
N LEU A 292 -1.23 2.95 -6.20
CA LEU A 292 -0.21 3.63 -6.98
C LEU A 292 1.19 3.35 -6.39
N LYS A 293 2.07 2.81 -7.22
CA LYS A 293 3.52 2.85 -7.00
C LYS A 293 4.09 3.98 -7.84
N PRO A 294 4.60 5.07 -7.23
CA PRO A 294 5.21 6.16 -7.98
C PRO A 294 6.56 5.74 -8.60
N THR A 295 7.12 6.61 -9.43
CA THR A 295 8.49 6.45 -9.95
C THR A 295 9.47 6.33 -8.78
N CYS A 296 10.49 5.48 -8.90
CA CYS A 296 11.51 5.34 -7.88
C CYS A 296 12.14 6.71 -7.55
N GLY A 297 12.26 7.03 -6.26
CA GLY A 297 12.79 8.32 -5.79
C GLY A 297 11.84 9.53 -5.92
N ARG A 298 10.64 9.38 -6.52
CA ARG A 298 9.64 10.47 -6.58
C ARG A 298 9.18 10.91 -5.20
N VAL A 299 9.05 9.96 -4.29
CA VAL A 299 8.56 10.16 -2.93
C VAL A 299 9.68 9.82 -1.96
N SER A 300 9.94 10.72 -1.00
CA SER A 300 11.00 10.52 -0.01
C SER A 300 10.67 9.36 0.92
N SER A 301 11.65 8.47 1.12
CA SER A 301 11.64 7.38 2.11
C SER A 301 12.17 7.81 3.48
N THR A 302 12.35 9.11 3.73
CA THR A 302 12.83 9.59 5.04
C THR A 302 11.84 9.24 6.14
N GLY A 303 12.32 8.51 7.15
CA GLY A 303 11.49 7.99 8.26
C GLY A 303 10.82 6.65 7.96
N GLU A 304 11.15 6.01 6.83
CA GLU A 304 10.91 4.59 6.64
C GLU A 304 12.01 3.82 7.38
N LEU A 305 11.62 2.87 8.25
CA LEU A 305 12.60 1.92 8.77
C LEU A 305 12.97 1.00 7.63
N ASN A 306 14.08 1.30 6.97
CA ASN A 306 14.62 0.53 5.87
C ASN A 306 15.34 -0.70 6.46
N PRO A 307 14.76 -1.92 6.47
CA PRO A 307 15.62 -3.08 6.39
C PRO A 307 16.29 -2.98 5.02
N SER A 308 17.52 -2.48 5.01
CA SER A 308 18.38 -2.36 3.82
C SER A 308 18.48 -3.64 2.99
N VAL A 309 18.00 -4.76 3.53
CA VAL A 309 17.85 -6.07 2.90
C VAL A 309 16.57 -6.20 2.06
N THR A 310 15.41 -5.68 2.49
CA THR A 310 14.14 -5.88 1.77
C THR A 310 14.09 -5.02 0.52
N TYR A 311 14.22 -3.69 0.64
CA TYR A 311 14.12 -2.79 -0.52
C TYR A 311 15.20 -3.10 -1.58
N ASN A 312 16.47 -3.20 -1.16
CA ASN A 312 17.56 -3.51 -2.10
C ASN A 312 17.52 -4.96 -2.59
N GLY A 313 17.05 -5.92 -1.80
CA GLY A 313 16.99 -7.32 -2.21
C GLY A 313 15.87 -7.64 -3.20
N VAL A 314 14.72 -6.97 -3.08
CA VAL A 314 13.51 -7.26 -3.87
C VAL A 314 13.26 -6.30 -5.03
N MET A 315 13.98 -5.17 -5.12
CA MET A 315 13.93 -4.32 -6.33
C MET A 315 14.20 -5.14 -7.61
N TYR A 316 14.93 -6.25 -7.50
CA TYR A 316 15.34 -7.09 -8.63
C TYR A 316 14.34 -8.18 -9.04
N THR A 317 13.20 -8.34 -8.35
CA THR A 317 12.30 -9.49 -8.58
C THR A 317 11.08 -9.18 -9.46
N GLN A 318 10.71 -7.92 -9.64
CA GLN A 318 9.56 -7.50 -10.47
C GLN A 318 9.94 -6.38 -11.44
N LEU A 319 9.51 -6.51 -12.71
CA LEU A 319 9.90 -5.62 -13.83
C LEU A 319 9.77 -4.13 -13.50
N ALA A 320 8.63 -3.68 -12.94
CA ALA A 320 8.39 -2.27 -12.63
C ALA A 320 9.31 -1.71 -11.53
N ASN A 321 9.68 -2.55 -10.56
CA ASN A 321 10.58 -2.16 -9.47
C ASN A 321 12.03 -2.18 -9.95
N PHE A 322 12.37 -3.21 -10.75
CA PHE A 322 13.69 -3.38 -11.33
C PHE A 322 14.10 -2.19 -12.20
N ILE A 323 13.20 -1.71 -13.06
CA ILE A 323 13.47 -0.56 -13.93
C ILE A 323 12.99 0.77 -13.35
N GLY A 324 12.49 0.80 -12.11
CA GLY A 324 12.09 2.00 -11.37
C GLY A 324 10.88 2.79 -11.89
N ILE A 325 10.17 2.28 -12.90
CA ILE A 325 9.00 2.96 -13.49
C ILE A 325 7.78 3.00 -12.57
N PRO A 326 6.86 3.96 -12.74
CA PRO A 326 5.61 3.98 -11.99
C PRO A 326 4.62 2.92 -12.48
N ALA A 327 3.73 2.48 -11.59
CA ALA A 327 2.68 1.52 -11.90
C ALA A 327 1.43 1.78 -11.04
N ILE A 328 0.24 1.51 -11.57
CA ILE A 328 -1.02 1.61 -10.83
C ILE A 328 -1.85 0.33 -11.00
N THR A 329 -2.39 -0.17 -9.90
CA THR A 329 -3.46 -1.17 -9.90
C THR A 329 -4.79 -0.46 -9.84
N VAL A 330 -5.74 -0.86 -10.69
CA VAL A 330 -7.13 -0.41 -10.68
C VAL A 330 -8.06 -1.60 -10.50
N PRO A 331 -9.22 -1.45 -9.84
CA PRO A 331 -10.26 -2.48 -9.82
C PRO A 331 -10.76 -2.75 -11.24
N ALA A 332 -10.88 -4.02 -11.64
CA ALA A 332 -11.26 -4.46 -12.99
C ALA A 332 -12.55 -5.30 -13.02
N GLY A 333 -13.09 -5.65 -11.85
CA GLY A 333 -14.31 -6.45 -11.73
C GLY A 333 -14.22 -7.45 -10.60
N TYR A 334 -15.05 -8.50 -10.69
CA TYR A 334 -15.12 -9.58 -9.72
C TYR A 334 -15.19 -10.91 -10.45
N ASN A 335 -14.64 -11.97 -9.86
CA ASN A 335 -14.79 -13.33 -10.39
C ASN A 335 -16.15 -13.96 -10.00
N ASP A 336 -16.39 -15.19 -10.43
CA ASP A 336 -17.62 -15.95 -10.14
C ASP A 336 -17.85 -16.21 -8.64
N LYS A 337 -16.82 -16.06 -7.81
CA LYS A 337 -16.88 -16.14 -6.34
C LYS A 337 -17.03 -14.78 -5.67
N ASN A 338 -17.32 -13.73 -6.44
CA ASN A 338 -17.44 -12.34 -5.99
C ASN A 338 -16.16 -11.76 -5.35
N LEU A 339 -14.99 -12.34 -5.66
CA LEU A 339 -13.70 -11.79 -5.22
C LEU A 339 -13.21 -10.71 -6.20
N PRO A 340 -12.62 -9.62 -5.71
CA PRO A 340 -12.10 -8.57 -6.58
C PRO A 340 -11.01 -9.06 -7.54
N ILE A 341 -10.99 -8.46 -8.73
CA ILE A 341 -9.92 -8.60 -9.72
C ILE A 341 -9.33 -7.21 -9.94
N GLY A 342 -8.00 -7.10 -9.91
CA GLY A 342 -7.28 -5.89 -10.27
C GLY A 342 -6.60 -6.02 -11.62
N LEU A 343 -6.43 -4.89 -12.31
CA LEU A 343 -5.62 -4.75 -13.51
C LEU A 343 -4.50 -3.75 -13.24
N GLN A 344 -3.27 -4.11 -13.61
CA GLN A 344 -2.10 -3.26 -13.42
C GLN A 344 -1.69 -2.59 -14.73
N PHE A 345 -1.44 -1.29 -14.67
CA PHE A 345 -0.85 -0.50 -15.74
C PHE A 345 0.51 0.04 -15.31
N MET A 346 1.42 0.17 -16.27
CA MET A 346 2.76 0.72 -16.08
C MET A 346 2.97 1.85 -17.08
N ALA A 347 3.73 2.87 -16.71
CA ALA A 347 4.06 3.98 -17.59
C ALA A 347 5.57 4.20 -17.61
N LYS A 348 6.03 5.10 -18.48
CA LYS A 348 7.41 5.58 -18.49
C LYS A 348 7.73 6.34 -17.19
N TRP A 349 9.02 6.49 -16.89
CA TRP A 349 9.49 7.27 -15.74
C TRP A 349 8.81 8.65 -15.72
N TYR A 350 8.42 9.08 -14.53
CA TYR A 350 7.81 10.39 -14.26
C TYR A 350 6.45 10.66 -14.95
N ASP A 351 5.80 9.64 -15.53
CA ASP A 351 4.48 9.76 -16.19
C ASP A 351 3.36 9.17 -15.32
N GLU A 352 3.38 9.50 -14.02
CA GLU A 352 2.29 9.13 -13.10
C GLU A 352 0.94 9.75 -13.53
N ALA A 353 0.96 10.90 -14.22
CA ALA A 353 -0.23 11.58 -14.70
C ALA A 353 -1.05 10.70 -15.66
N THR A 354 -0.39 9.97 -16.58
CA THR A 354 -1.08 9.01 -17.46
C THR A 354 -1.73 7.88 -16.65
N LEU A 355 -1.06 7.36 -15.63
CA LEU A 355 -1.61 6.32 -14.76
C LEU A 355 -2.83 6.81 -13.97
N LEU A 356 -2.79 8.05 -13.46
CA LEU A 356 -3.92 8.67 -12.77
C LEU A 356 -5.11 8.87 -13.72
N ARG A 357 -4.88 9.26 -14.99
CA ARG A 357 -5.93 9.31 -16.02
C ARG A 357 -6.55 7.94 -16.29
N VAL A 358 -5.73 6.90 -16.41
CA VAL A 358 -6.22 5.52 -16.58
C VAL A 358 -7.09 5.11 -15.40
N ALA A 359 -6.69 5.42 -14.18
CA ALA A 359 -7.50 5.16 -12.98
C ALA A 359 -8.83 5.93 -13.00
N LYS A 360 -8.82 7.21 -13.40
CA LYS A 360 -10.03 8.02 -13.53
C LYS A 360 -11.00 7.47 -14.57
N VAL A 361 -10.52 7.12 -15.75
CA VAL A 361 -11.35 6.49 -16.81
C VAL A 361 -11.87 5.12 -16.35
N SER A 362 -11.02 4.33 -15.68
CA SER A 362 -11.45 3.04 -15.10
C SER A 362 -12.56 3.24 -14.08
N GLU A 363 -12.48 4.27 -13.23
CA GLU A 363 -13.54 4.62 -12.29
C GLU A 363 -14.84 5.02 -12.98
N GLU A 364 -14.79 5.76 -14.08
CA GLU A 364 -15.98 6.14 -14.84
C GLU A 364 -16.67 4.93 -15.49
N ILE A 365 -15.88 4.00 -16.03
CA ILE A 365 -16.39 2.80 -16.69
C ILE A 365 -16.91 1.76 -15.68
N LEU A 366 -16.21 1.60 -14.55
CA LEU A 366 -16.46 0.52 -13.58
C LEU A 366 -17.08 0.98 -12.27
N GLY A 367 -17.22 2.29 -12.04
CA GLY A 367 -17.65 2.87 -10.76
C GLY A 367 -19.01 2.36 -10.31
N SER A 368 -19.98 2.26 -11.21
CA SER A 368 -21.32 1.70 -10.94
C SER A 368 -21.32 0.19 -10.67
N LYS A 369 -20.24 -0.50 -11.02
CA LYS A 369 -20.05 -1.94 -10.82
C LYS A 369 -19.22 -2.28 -9.58
N LYS A 370 -18.68 -1.28 -8.88
CA LYS A 370 -17.98 -1.50 -7.60
C LYS A 370 -18.97 -2.09 -6.59
N ARG A 371 -18.48 -3.02 -5.78
CA ARG A 371 -19.21 -3.67 -4.70
C ARG A 371 -18.44 -3.44 -3.41
N LYS A 372 -19.16 -3.25 -2.31
CA LYS A 372 -18.57 -3.25 -0.99
C LYS A 372 -18.48 -4.69 -0.47
N PRO A 373 -17.60 -4.97 0.50
CA PRO A 373 -17.68 -6.16 1.32
C PRO A 373 -19.08 -6.42 1.88
N SER A 374 -19.33 -7.63 2.37
CA SER A 374 -20.57 -7.89 3.13
C SER A 374 -20.71 -6.91 4.30
N GLU A 375 -21.94 -6.59 4.71
CA GLU A 375 -22.21 -5.60 5.77
C GLU A 375 -21.43 -5.88 7.07
N LYS A 376 -21.16 -7.15 7.35
CA LYS A 376 -20.36 -7.59 8.50
C LYS A 376 -18.92 -7.05 8.50
N TYR A 377 -18.35 -6.82 7.32
CA TYR A 377 -16.98 -6.34 7.11
C TYR A 377 -16.96 -4.95 6.45
N TRP A 378 -18.09 -4.25 6.48
CA TRP A 378 -18.21 -2.88 6.03
C TRP A 378 -18.23 -1.92 7.22
N PHE A 379 -17.34 -0.93 7.18
CA PHE A 379 -17.14 0.06 8.24
C PHE A 379 -17.17 1.49 7.72
N GLY A 380 -17.55 1.70 6.45
CA GLY A 380 -17.50 3.00 5.78
C GLY A 380 -18.66 3.96 6.05
N ASP A 381 -19.63 3.57 6.87
CA ASP A 381 -20.80 4.40 7.22
C ASP A 381 -20.42 5.47 8.28
N LEU A 382 -19.53 6.38 7.89
CA LEU A 382 -18.92 7.37 8.78
C LEU A 382 -19.61 8.76 8.73
N LEU A 383 -20.24 9.13 7.62
CA LEU A 383 -20.85 10.44 7.38
C LEU A 383 -22.37 10.49 7.60
#